data_AF-A0A6I4YMW8-F1
#
_entry.id   AF-A0A6I4YMW8-F1
#
_cell.length_a   1.000
_cell.length_b   1.000
_cell.length_c   1.000
_cell.angle_alpha   90.00
_cell.angle_beta   90.00
_cell.angle_gamma   90.00
#
_symmetry.space_group_name_H-M   'P 1'
#
loop_
_entity.id
_entity.type
_entity.pdbx_description
1 polymer ?
#
loop_
_entity_poly.entity_id
_entity_poly.type
_entity_poly.pdbx_seq_one_letter_code
_entity_poly.pdbx_strand_id
1 'polypeptide(L)' 'GVRIARDGVTTAVTGEPVAVPARTLCLHGDGAEAAELARTLRAALEAAGLRVGAP' A
#
# COMPACT_ATOMS: atom_id res chain seq x y z
N GLY A 1 0.23 -2.67 2.03
CA GLY A 1 0.50 -1.39 1.34
C GLY A 1 1.59 -0.59 2.03
N VAL A 2 1.37 -0.16 3.29
CA VAL A 2 2.27 0.80 3.98
C VAL A 2 3.74 0.39 4.00
N ARG A 3 4.07 -0.87 4.36
CA ARG A 3 5.46 -1.35 4.38
C ARG A 3 6.13 -1.30 3.00
N ILE A 4 5.39 -1.62 1.93
CA ILE A 4 5.89 -1.51 0.56
C ILE A 4 6.18 -0.03 0.23
N ALA A 5 5.27 0.88 0.56
CA ALA A 5 5.42 2.30 0.25
C ALA A 5 6.51 3.00 1.08
N ARG A 6 6.72 2.57 2.34
CA ARG A 6 7.70 3.17 3.25
C ARG A 6 9.09 2.59 3.07
N ASP A 7 9.17 1.25 3.03
CA ASP A 7 10.43 0.52 3.20
C ASP A 7 10.81 -0.25 1.92
N GLY A 8 9.96 -0.29 0.91
CA GLY A 8 10.22 -1.01 -0.33
C GLY A 8 10.32 -2.52 -0.14
N VAL A 9 9.63 -3.08 0.87
CA VAL A 9 9.69 -4.50 1.21
C VAL A 9 8.32 -5.05 1.62
N THR A 10 8.08 -6.32 1.35
CA THR A 10 6.95 -7.10 1.88
C THR A 10 7.43 -8.41 2.47
N THR A 11 6.57 -9.10 3.22
CA THR A 11 6.83 -10.47 3.68
C THR A 11 6.19 -11.45 2.70
N ALA A 12 6.96 -12.42 2.21
CA ALA A 12 6.45 -13.52 1.41
C ALA A 12 5.57 -14.46 2.24
N VAL A 13 4.77 -15.29 1.58
CA VAL A 13 3.97 -16.33 2.25
C VAL A 13 4.84 -17.38 2.97
N THR A 14 6.09 -17.52 2.54
CA THR A 14 7.14 -18.36 3.14
C THR A 14 7.86 -17.67 4.32
N GLY A 15 7.55 -16.40 4.60
CA GLY A 15 8.00 -15.66 5.79
C GLY A 15 9.23 -14.76 5.58
N GLU A 16 9.95 -14.90 4.48
CA GLU A 16 11.11 -14.06 4.17
C GLU A 16 10.73 -12.66 3.67
N PRO A 17 11.58 -11.65 3.89
CA PRO A 17 11.40 -10.34 3.30
C PRO A 17 11.73 -10.37 1.79
N VAL A 18 10.89 -9.72 0.98
CA VAL A 18 11.07 -9.57 -0.47
C VAL A 18 11.09 -8.08 -0.83
N ALA A 19 12.12 -7.67 -1.56
CA ALA A 19 12.25 -6.30 -2.05
C ALA A 19 11.21 -6.01 -3.14
N VAL A 20 10.47 -4.91 -2.97
CA VAL A 20 9.44 -4.40 -3.89
C VAL A 20 9.57 -2.87 -3.95
N PRO A 21 10.50 -2.33 -4.77
CA PRO A 21 10.74 -0.89 -4.88
C PRO A 21 9.64 -0.18 -5.70
N ALA A 22 8.39 -0.26 -5.23
CA ALA A 22 7.23 0.26 -5.93
C ALA A 22 7.18 1.80 -5.88
N ARG A 23 6.88 2.41 -7.04
CA ARG A 23 6.61 3.86 -7.15
C ARG A 23 5.13 4.20 -7.05
N THR A 24 4.27 3.22 -7.32
CA THR A 24 2.80 3.32 -7.26
C THR A 24 2.23 2.04 -6.64
N LEU A 25 1.08 2.15 -5.98
CA LEU A 25 0.30 1.00 -5.51
C LEU A 25 -0.96 0.88 -6.36
N CYS A 26 -1.21 -0.29 -6.93
CA CYS A 26 -2.47 -0.57 -7.64
C CYS A 26 -3.56 -0.89 -6.62
N LEU A 27 -4.74 -0.31 -6.82
CA LEU A 27 -5.96 -0.65 -6.08
C LEU A 27 -7.03 -1.02 -7.08
N HIS A 28 -7.79 -2.07 -6.76
CA HIS A 28 -8.99 -2.39 -7.51
C HIS A 28 -10.19 -1.64 -6.94
N GLY A 29 -11.13 -1.32 -7.83
CA GLY A 29 -12.36 -0.58 -7.53
C GLY A 29 -13.61 -1.46 -7.60
N ASP A 30 -13.45 -2.78 -7.63
CA ASP A 30 -14.52 -3.75 -7.77
C ASP A 30 -15.01 -4.25 -6.40
N GLY A 31 -16.31 -4.50 -6.30
CA GLY A 31 -16.97 -4.86 -5.05
C GLY A 31 -17.45 -3.64 -4.25
N ALA A 32 -18.38 -3.88 -3.33
CA ALA A 32 -18.98 -2.81 -2.52
C ALA A 32 -17.96 -2.20 -1.54
N GLU A 33 -16.94 -2.97 -1.16
CA GLU A 33 -15.96 -2.65 -0.13
C GLU A 33 -14.75 -1.87 -0.66
N ALA A 34 -14.55 -1.79 -1.98
CA ALA A 34 -13.33 -1.24 -2.57
C ALA A 34 -13.05 0.21 -2.15
N ALA A 35 -14.08 1.04 -2.09
CA ALA A 35 -13.95 2.43 -1.69
C ALA A 35 -13.53 2.59 -0.21
N GLU A 36 -14.03 1.73 0.67
CA GLU A 36 -13.64 1.73 2.09
C GLU A 36 -12.21 1.23 2.27
N LEU A 37 -11.81 0.20 1.52
CA LEU A 37 -10.43 -0.27 1.51
C LEU A 37 -9.47 0.83 1.04
N ALA A 38 -9.83 1.56 -0.01
CA ALA A 38 -9.04 2.68 -0.53
C ALA A 38 -8.90 3.81 0.51
N ARG A 39 -9.99 4.18 1.19
CA ARG A 39 -9.96 5.17 2.29
C ARG A 39 -9.06 4.73 3.44
N THR A 40 -9.23 3.48 3.88
CA THR A 40 -8.45 2.90 4.97
C THR A 40 -6.96 2.87 4.66
N LEU A 41 -6.60 2.46 3.44
CA LEU A 41 -5.21 2.46 3.00
C LEU A 41 -4.65 3.88 2.93
N ARG A 42 -5.40 4.85 2.39
CA ARG A 42 -4.95 6.25 2.32
C ARG A 42 -4.67 6.82 3.71
N ALA A 43 -5.59 6.63 4.66
CA ALA A 43 -5.39 7.06 6.04
C ALA A 43 -4.17 6.40 6.70
N ALA A 44 -3.95 5.09 6.45
CA ALA A 44 -2.79 4.39 6.98
C ALA A 44 -1.45 4.87 6.39
N LEU A 45 -1.44 5.25 5.10
CA LEU A 45 -0.27 5.86 4.46
C LEU A 45 0.03 7.25 5.05
N GLU A 46 -1.01 8.08 5.20
CA GLU A 46 -0.88 9.43 5.78
C GLU A 46 -0.43 9.38 7.24
N ALA A 47 -0.97 8.47 8.05
CA ALA A 47 -0.55 8.24 9.43
C ALA A 47 0.92 7.76 9.54
N ALA A 48 1.44 7.10 8.49
CA ALA A 48 2.84 6.73 8.38
C ALA A 48 3.75 7.87 7.85
N GLY A 49 3.20 9.08 7.64
CA GLY A 49 3.93 10.25 7.14
C GLY A 49 4.14 10.26 5.63
N LEU A 50 3.42 9.42 4.88
CA LEU A 50 3.55 9.32 3.42
C LEU A 50 2.52 10.20 2.72
N ARG A 51 2.95 10.93 1.68
CA ARG A 51 2.06 11.72 0.82
C ARG A 51 1.56 10.86 -0.33
N VAL A 52 0.24 10.86 -0.57
CA VAL A 52 -0.37 10.29 -1.79
C VAL A 52 -0.61 11.41 -2.80
N GLY A 53 0.01 11.30 -3.97
CA GLY A 53 -0.11 12.25 -5.08
C GLY A 53 -0.01 11.56 -6.43
N ALA A 54 -0.27 12.30 -7.51
CA ALA A 54 -0.01 11.84 -8.86
C ALA A 54 1.51 11.59 -9.07
N PRO A 55 1.89 10.61 -9.91
CA PRO A 55 3.29 10.32 -10.21
C PRO A 55 4.01 11.46 -10.95
#